data_AF-A0A328ACE5-F1
#
_entry.id   AF-A0A328ACE5-F1
#
_cell.length_a   1.000
_cell.length_b   1.000
_cell.length_c   1.000
_cell.angle_alpha   90.00
_cell.angle_beta   90.00
_cell.angle_gamma   90.00
#
_symmetry.space_group_name_H-M   'P 1'
#
loop_
_entity.id
_entity.type
_entity.pdbx_description
1 polymer ?
#
loop_
_entity_poly.entity_id
_entity_poly.type
_entity_poly.pdbx_seq_one_letter_code
_entity_poly.pdbx_strand_id
1 'polypeptide(L)'
;MPIFRSHVLVVFMSANLAMTERHGRLLAAFAERAARLAENLADRALAADDAAEAADLARAFHTVGRSLRQAIALEQRLERDAARAQRQARESGEVDPQAVDARKRLLADQLRALAWRESEPLDVDLAGEDDCAEELLCEHLEQELENAAAADPKSFLATPVETQVTHFLSRFHSAAPSKLKPLARPQRAERAAPA
;
A
#
# COMPACT_ATOMS: atom_id res chain seq x y z
N MET A 1 -38.95 3.92 2.19
CA MET A 1 -38.02 2.78 2.29
C MET A 1 -36.61 3.33 2.44
N PRO A 2 -35.91 3.13 3.58
CA PRO A 2 -34.52 3.55 3.70
C PRO A 2 -33.60 2.44 3.15
N ILE A 3 -32.69 2.83 2.26
CA ILE A 3 -31.62 2.00 1.70
C ILE A 3 -30.50 1.98 2.74
N PHE A 4 -30.27 0.84 3.39
CA PHE A 4 -29.09 0.65 4.24
C PHE A 4 -27.84 0.58 3.34
N ARG A 5 -26.94 1.56 3.51
CA ARG A 5 -25.65 1.67 2.84
C ARG A 5 -24.68 0.61 3.38
N SER A 6 -24.30 -0.35 2.55
CA SER A 6 -23.30 -1.39 2.80
C SER A 6 -21.86 -0.85 2.71
N HIS A 7 -21.44 0.06 3.60
CA HIS A 7 -20.07 0.62 3.59
C HIS A 7 -19.16 0.07 4.70
N VAL A 8 -19.64 -0.87 5.50
CA VAL A 8 -18.92 -1.35 6.70
C VAL A 8 -17.98 -2.53 6.39
N LEU A 9 -18.18 -3.26 5.30
CA LEU A 9 -17.40 -4.49 5.03
C LEU A 9 -16.00 -4.24 4.47
N VAL A 10 -15.81 -3.18 3.66
CA VAL A 10 -14.54 -2.91 2.97
C VAL A 10 -13.45 -2.42 3.93
N VAL A 11 -13.82 -1.59 4.91
CA VAL A 11 -12.89 -1.07 5.93
C VAL A 11 -12.31 -2.21 6.79
N PHE A 12 -13.12 -3.24 7.09
CA PHE A 12 -12.66 -4.38 7.89
C PHE A 12 -11.65 -5.27 7.15
N MET A 13 -11.74 -5.42 5.83
CA MET A 13 -10.80 -6.26 5.07
C MET A 13 -9.46 -5.57 4.82
N SER A 14 -9.45 -4.27 4.49
CA SER A 14 -8.21 -3.51 4.26
C SER A 14 -7.37 -3.34 5.54
N ALA A 15 -8.03 -3.12 6.69
CA ALA A 15 -7.35 -3.11 7.98
C ALA A 15 -6.73 -4.48 8.33
N ASN A 16 -7.38 -5.57 7.94
CA ASN A 16 -6.92 -6.93 8.20
C ASN A 16 -5.68 -7.29 7.38
N LEU A 17 -5.62 -6.86 6.12
CA LEU A 17 -4.44 -7.05 5.26
C LEU A 17 -3.22 -6.29 5.78
N ALA A 18 -3.38 -5.01 6.13
CA ALA A 18 -2.29 -4.22 6.71
C ALA A 18 -1.81 -4.77 8.07
N MET A 19 -2.73 -5.26 8.92
CA MET A 19 -2.36 -5.96 10.14
C MET A 19 -1.63 -7.28 9.87
N THR A 20 -2.06 -8.04 8.87
CA THR A 20 -1.46 -9.33 8.50
C THR A 20 -0.02 -9.14 8.01
N GLU A 21 0.26 -8.16 7.16
CA GLU A 21 1.62 -7.84 6.72
C GLU A 21 2.51 -7.38 7.88
N ARG A 22 1.98 -6.54 8.77
CA ARG A 22 2.71 -6.09 9.98
C ARG A 22 3.05 -7.29 10.88
N HIS A 23 2.09 -8.18 11.11
CA HIS A 23 2.32 -9.40 11.90
C HIS A 23 3.31 -10.35 11.23
N GLY A 24 3.27 -10.49 9.91
CA GLY A 24 4.27 -11.27 9.15
C GLY A 24 5.69 -10.73 9.34
N ARG A 25 5.88 -9.40 9.21
CA ARG A 25 7.19 -8.78 9.47
C ARG A 25 7.69 -9.00 10.91
N LEU A 26 6.79 -8.92 11.89
CA LEU A 26 7.14 -9.18 13.29
C LEU A 26 7.50 -10.65 13.54
N LEU A 27 6.80 -11.59 12.90
CA LEU A 27 7.09 -13.02 12.98
C LEU A 27 8.43 -13.36 12.33
N ALA A 28 8.74 -12.79 11.17
CA ALA A 28 10.04 -12.95 10.52
C ALA A 28 11.19 -12.41 11.39
N ALA A 29 11.02 -11.20 11.95
CA ALA A 29 11.99 -10.60 12.86
C ALA A 29 12.17 -11.42 14.15
N PHE A 30 11.08 -12.00 14.68
CA PHE A 30 11.14 -12.92 15.81
C PHE A 30 11.90 -14.20 15.47
N ALA A 31 11.59 -14.82 14.33
CA ALA A 31 12.24 -16.05 13.89
C ALA A 31 13.76 -15.86 13.74
N GLU A 32 14.18 -14.75 13.13
CA GLU A 32 15.60 -14.41 12.99
C GLU A 32 16.29 -14.22 14.35
N ARG A 33 15.68 -13.46 15.26
CA ARG A 33 16.24 -13.25 16.61
C ARG A 33 16.27 -14.54 17.42
N ALA A 34 15.26 -15.39 17.30
CA ALA A 34 15.20 -16.68 17.95
C ALA A 34 16.27 -17.65 17.41
N ALA A 35 16.55 -17.62 16.11
CA ALA A 35 17.63 -18.41 15.52
C ALA A 35 19.00 -17.99 16.08
N ARG A 36 19.31 -16.69 16.07
CA ARG A 36 20.57 -16.16 16.64
C ARG A 36 20.71 -16.47 18.13
N LEU A 37 19.62 -16.36 18.89
CA LEU A 37 19.63 -16.72 20.31
C LEU A 37 19.86 -18.22 20.51
N ALA A 38 19.26 -19.07 19.68
CA ALA A 38 19.45 -20.51 19.74
C ALA A 38 20.90 -20.89 19.43
N GLU A 39 21.51 -20.31 18.39
CA GLU A 39 22.94 -20.49 18.06
C GLU A 39 23.82 -20.11 19.26
N ASN A 40 23.61 -18.93 19.85
CA ASN A 40 24.38 -18.48 21.01
C ASN A 40 24.23 -19.42 22.23
N LEU A 41 23.01 -19.88 22.51
CA LEU A 41 22.77 -20.83 23.61
C LEU A 41 23.47 -22.16 23.37
N ALA A 42 23.51 -22.64 22.12
CA ALA A 42 24.22 -23.86 21.76
C ALA A 42 25.74 -23.70 21.96
N ASP A 43 26.32 -22.60 21.46
CA ASP A 43 27.74 -22.30 21.61
C ASP A 43 28.14 -22.22 23.10
N ARG A 44 27.32 -21.52 23.91
CA ARG A 44 27.55 -21.41 25.35
C ARG A 44 27.40 -22.75 26.07
N ALA A 45 26.44 -23.58 25.69
CA ALA A 45 26.27 -24.90 26.28
C ALA A 45 27.48 -25.80 25.99
N LEU A 46 28.06 -25.71 24.79
CA LEU A 46 29.25 -26.46 24.39
C LEU A 46 30.53 -25.94 25.07
N ALA A 47 30.57 -24.67 25.43
CA ALA A 47 31.71 -24.03 26.10
C ALA A 47 31.64 -24.06 27.64
N ALA A 48 30.55 -24.58 28.23
CA ALA A 48 30.37 -24.57 29.67
C ALA A 48 31.29 -25.60 30.36
N ASP A 49 32.02 -25.15 31.38
CA ASP A 49 32.91 -25.99 32.21
C ASP A 49 32.13 -26.83 33.24
N ASP A 50 30.92 -26.41 33.59
CA ASP A 50 30.03 -27.09 34.53
C ASP A 50 28.89 -27.84 33.82
N ALA A 51 28.65 -29.07 34.26
CA ALA A 51 27.63 -29.94 33.69
C ALA A 51 26.20 -29.45 34.00
N ALA A 52 25.98 -28.79 35.15
CA ALA A 52 24.65 -28.24 35.46
C ALA A 52 24.34 -27.02 34.59
N GLU A 53 25.31 -26.12 34.42
CA GLU A 53 25.20 -24.98 33.50
C GLU A 53 24.94 -25.43 32.05
N ALA A 54 25.70 -26.42 31.55
CA ALA A 54 25.51 -26.97 30.22
C ALA A 54 24.09 -27.53 30.01
N ALA A 55 23.56 -28.24 31.02
CA ALA A 55 22.21 -28.81 30.97
C ALA A 55 21.11 -27.74 30.94
N ASP A 56 21.25 -26.67 31.69
CA ASP A 56 20.28 -25.57 31.71
C ASP A 56 20.31 -24.76 30.41
N LEU A 57 21.49 -24.51 29.84
CA LEU A 57 21.63 -23.86 28.54
C LEU A 57 21.05 -24.73 27.41
N ALA A 58 21.29 -26.04 27.42
CA ALA A 58 20.68 -26.96 26.46
C ALA A 58 19.14 -26.98 26.56
N ARG A 59 18.59 -26.91 27.78
CA ARG A 59 17.13 -26.81 27.98
C ARG A 59 16.56 -25.50 27.45
N ALA A 60 17.27 -24.38 27.67
CA ALA A 60 16.89 -23.08 27.11
C ALA A 60 16.92 -23.11 25.57
N PHE A 61 17.97 -23.69 24.98
CA PHE A 61 18.08 -23.90 23.53
C PHE A 61 16.89 -24.67 22.96
N HIS A 62 16.54 -25.81 23.55
CA HIS A 62 15.40 -26.61 23.09
C HIS A 62 14.06 -25.86 23.18
N THR A 63 13.88 -25.05 24.22
CA THR A 63 12.70 -24.21 24.40
C THR A 63 12.59 -23.19 23.26
N VAL A 64 13.66 -22.44 23.00
CA VAL A 64 13.71 -21.45 21.91
C VAL A 64 13.53 -22.13 20.55
N GLY A 65 14.18 -23.26 20.31
CA GLY A 65 14.06 -24.03 19.07
C GLY A 65 12.63 -24.55 18.82
N ARG A 66 11.86 -24.88 19.86
CA ARG A 66 10.44 -25.22 19.73
C ARG A 66 9.61 -24.01 19.31
N SER A 67 9.80 -22.87 19.97
CA SER A 67 9.07 -21.63 19.65
C SER A 67 9.37 -21.17 18.22
N LEU A 68 10.62 -21.28 17.76
CA LEU A 68 11.01 -20.98 16.38
C LEU A 68 10.27 -21.88 15.38
N ARG A 69 10.25 -23.21 15.60
CA ARG A 69 9.52 -24.15 14.74
C ARG A 69 8.02 -23.84 14.68
N GLN A 70 7.43 -23.44 15.81
CA GLN A 70 6.02 -23.04 15.86
C GLN A 70 5.76 -21.75 15.05
N ALA A 71 6.65 -20.76 15.14
CA ALA A 71 6.55 -19.53 14.37
C ALA A 71 6.63 -19.80 12.86
N ILE A 72 7.61 -20.61 12.41
CA ILE A 72 7.76 -21.00 11.00
C ILE A 72 6.53 -21.77 10.50
N ALA A 73 6.03 -22.72 11.30
CA ALA A 73 4.84 -23.49 10.93
C ALA A 73 3.59 -22.60 10.77
N LEU A 74 3.47 -21.55 11.59
CA LEU A 74 2.41 -20.57 11.50
C LEU A 74 2.55 -19.71 10.24
N GLU A 75 3.75 -19.22 9.94
CA GLU A 75 4.05 -18.45 8.73
C GLU A 75 3.66 -19.23 7.46
N GLN A 76 4.11 -20.48 7.34
CA GLN A 76 3.75 -21.35 6.21
C GLN A 76 2.24 -21.60 6.11
N ARG A 77 1.54 -21.69 7.24
CA ARG A 77 0.08 -21.84 7.24
C ARG A 77 -0.59 -20.58 6.72
N LEU A 78 -0.16 -19.41 7.18
CA LEU A 78 -0.70 -18.12 6.72
C LEU A 78 -0.48 -17.92 5.22
N GLU A 79 0.69 -18.27 4.70
CA GLU A 79 0.97 -18.24 3.25
C GLU A 79 0.02 -19.15 2.46
N ARG A 80 -0.20 -20.39 2.93
CA ARG A 80 -1.14 -21.34 2.29
C ARG A 80 -2.57 -20.83 2.32
N ASP A 81 -2.99 -20.24 3.44
CA ASP A 81 -4.32 -19.66 3.61
C ASP A 81 -4.52 -18.46 2.68
N ALA A 82 -3.52 -17.57 2.56
CA ALA A 82 -3.54 -16.46 1.60
C ALA A 82 -3.62 -16.94 0.15
N ALA A 83 -2.82 -17.95 -0.22
CA ALA A 83 -2.88 -18.54 -1.56
C ALA A 83 -4.23 -19.22 -1.85
N ARG A 84 -4.86 -19.81 -0.84
CA ARG A 84 -6.21 -20.40 -0.96
C ARG A 84 -7.26 -19.31 -1.15
N ALA A 85 -7.20 -18.24 -0.37
CA ALA A 85 -8.10 -17.10 -0.51
C ALA A 85 -7.99 -16.47 -1.92
N GLN A 86 -6.77 -16.31 -2.44
CA GLN A 86 -6.56 -15.79 -3.78
C GLN A 86 -7.15 -16.70 -4.87
N ARG A 87 -7.03 -18.03 -4.73
CA ARG A 87 -7.68 -18.97 -5.66
C ARG A 87 -9.20 -18.87 -5.60
N GLN A 88 -9.79 -18.81 -4.40
CA GLN A 88 -11.23 -18.65 -4.22
C GLN A 88 -11.75 -17.33 -4.80
N ALA A 89 -11.01 -16.22 -4.65
CA ALA A 89 -11.35 -14.95 -5.26
C ALA A 89 -11.37 -15.03 -6.80
N ARG A 90 -10.38 -15.71 -7.39
CA ARG A 90 -10.33 -15.95 -8.85
C ARG A 90 -11.50 -16.81 -9.35
N GLU A 91 -11.85 -17.86 -8.63
CA GLU A 91 -12.94 -18.78 -9.00
C GLU A 91 -14.33 -18.15 -8.83
N SER A 92 -14.50 -17.27 -7.84
CA SER A 92 -15.75 -16.53 -7.61
C SER A 92 -15.92 -15.31 -8.53
N GLY A 93 -14.88 -14.93 -9.28
CA GLY A 93 -14.88 -13.69 -10.05
C GLY A 93 -14.94 -12.44 -9.14
N GLU A 94 -14.52 -12.59 -7.88
CA GLU A 94 -14.25 -11.47 -6.99
C GLU A 94 -13.01 -10.73 -7.49
N VAL A 95 -13.06 -9.41 -7.37
CA VAL A 95 -11.97 -8.56 -7.81
C VAL A 95 -10.80 -8.70 -6.84
N ASP A 96 -9.61 -9.00 -7.37
CA ASP A 96 -8.39 -9.12 -6.55
C ASP A 96 -8.07 -7.76 -5.91
N PRO A 97 -8.15 -7.61 -4.58
CA PRO A 97 -7.89 -6.34 -3.91
C PRO A 97 -6.45 -5.86 -4.15
N GLN A 98 -5.49 -6.78 -4.33
CA GLN A 98 -4.11 -6.40 -4.64
C GLN A 98 -3.99 -5.78 -6.03
N ALA A 99 -4.79 -6.24 -7.01
CA ALA A 99 -4.81 -5.65 -8.34
C ALA A 99 -5.41 -4.24 -8.31
N VAL A 100 -6.42 -4.00 -7.47
CA VAL A 100 -7.02 -2.68 -7.24
C VAL A 100 -6.01 -1.73 -6.59
N ASP A 101 -5.31 -2.17 -5.55
CA ASP A 101 -4.30 -1.37 -4.87
C ASP A 101 -3.11 -1.04 -5.79
N ALA A 102 -2.63 -2.03 -6.55
CA ALA A 102 -1.58 -1.80 -7.55
C ALA A 102 -2.03 -0.80 -8.63
N ARG A 103 -3.29 -0.88 -9.08
CA ARG A 103 -3.85 0.07 -10.05
C ARG A 103 -3.98 1.48 -9.47
N LYS A 104 -4.44 1.63 -8.23
CA LYS A 104 -4.51 2.93 -7.54
C LYS A 104 -3.14 3.60 -7.47
N ARG A 105 -2.10 2.86 -7.08
CA ARG A 105 -0.71 3.38 -7.04
C ARG A 105 -0.22 3.84 -8.42
N LEU A 106 -0.43 3.02 -9.45
CA LEU A 106 -0.04 3.38 -10.82
C LEU A 106 -0.70 4.69 -11.29
N LEU A 107 -2.00 4.84 -11.05
CA LEU A 107 -2.73 6.06 -11.40
C LEU A 107 -2.26 7.26 -10.58
N ALA A 108 -2.02 7.07 -9.28
CA ALA A 108 -1.53 8.12 -8.41
C ALA A 108 -0.19 8.68 -8.89
N ASP A 109 0.76 7.79 -9.22
CA ASP A 109 2.08 8.17 -9.72
C ASP A 109 1.99 8.91 -11.06
N GLN A 110 1.14 8.45 -11.99
CA GLN A 110 0.96 9.11 -13.28
C GLN A 110 0.30 10.50 -13.14
N LEU A 111 -0.72 10.63 -12.30
CA LEU A 111 -1.40 11.90 -12.09
C LEU A 111 -0.50 12.91 -11.36
N ARG A 112 0.29 12.47 -10.38
CA ARG A 112 1.30 13.31 -9.71
C ARG A 112 2.36 13.80 -10.69
N ALA A 113 2.88 12.91 -11.55
CA ALA A 113 3.86 13.27 -12.56
C ALA A 113 3.31 14.27 -13.60
N LEU A 114 2.02 14.19 -13.93
CA LEU A 114 1.35 15.14 -14.83
C LEU A 114 1.11 16.49 -14.16
N ALA A 115 0.62 16.50 -12.92
CA ALA A 115 0.45 17.73 -12.14
C ALA A 115 1.77 18.51 -12.03
N TRP A 116 2.88 17.81 -11.76
CA TRP A 116 4.22 18.41 -11.70
C TRP A 116 4.75 18.94 -13.04
N ARG A 117 4.27 18.39 -14.17
CA ARG A 117 4.64 18.87 -15.51
C ARG A 117 3.83 20.08 -15.96
N GLU A 118 2.62 20.25 -15.43
CA GLU A 118 1.74 21.38 -15.73
C GLU A 118 2.07 22.63 -14.89
N SER A 119 2.78 22.48 -13.77
CA SER A 119 3.39 23.59 -13.05
C SER A 119 4.66 24.06 -13.78
N GLU A 120 4.54 25.04 -14.67
CA GLU A 120 5.68 25.81 -15.14
C GLU A 120 6.33 26.50 -13.92
N PRO A 121 7.67 26.45 -13.73
CA PRO A 121 8.32 27.14 -12.63
C PRO A 121 8.22 28.64 -12.93
N LEU A 122 7.16 29.27 -12.43
CA LEU A 122 7.19 30.69 -12.18
C LEU A 122 8.32 30.89 -11.18
N ASP A 123 9.39 31.58 -11.59
CA ASP A 123 10.42 32.11 -10.70
C ASP A 123 9.71 33.01 -9.67
N VAL A 124 9.26 32.42 -8.57
CA VAL A 124 8.75 33.15 -7.42
C VAL A 124 9.51 32.67 -6.22
N ASP A 125 10.38 33.55 -5.70
CA ASP A 125 11.05 33.47 -4.41
C ASP A 125 10.03 33.49 -3.26
N LEU A 126 9.13 32.49 -3.20
CA LEU A 126 8.17 32.28 -2.11
C LEU A 126 8.54 31.01 -1.36
N ALA A 127 9.69 31.04 -0.70
CA ALA A 127 10.06 30.04 0.28
C ALA A 127 9.11 30.14 1.50
N GLY A 128 8.05 29.32 1.56
CA GLY A 128 7.38 29.07 2.84
C GLY A 128 5.94 28.53 2.88
N GLU A 129 5.17 28.47 1.79
CA GLU A 129 3.73 28.12 1.90
C GLU A 129 3.23 26.98 0.98
N ASP A 130 4.07 26.39 0.12
CA ASP A 130 3.60 25.47 -0.93
C ASP A 130 3.54 23.98 -0.52
N ASP A 131 4.29 23.56 0.50
CA ASP A 131 4.35 22.16 0.94
C ASP A 131 2.97 21.60 1.35
N CYS A 132 2.10 22.43 1.93
CA CYS A 132 0.76 22.02 2.34
C CYS A 132 -0.21 21.87 1.15
N ALA A 133 0.01 22.56 0.04
CA ALA A 133 -0.87 22.47 -1.13
C ALA A 133 -0.65 21.15 -1.90
N GLU A 134 0.60 20.69 -1.98
CA GLU A 134 0.95 19.41 -2.59
C GLU A 134 0.43 18.22 -1.77
N GLU A 135 0.56 18.28 -0.44
CA GLU A 135 0.08 17.23 0.46
C GLU A 135 -1.46 17.11 0.39
N LEU A 136 -2.18 18.23 0.42
CA LEU A 136 -3.65 18.25 0.25
C LEU A 136 -4.10 17.75 -1.12
N LEU A 137 -3.33 18.01 -2.18
CA LEU A 137 -3.62 17.49 -3.51
C LEU A 137 -3.43 15.96 -3.57
N CYS A 138 -2.36 15.44 -2.96
CA CYS A 138 -2.09 14.02 -2.88
C CYS A 138 -3.19 13.28 -2.09
N GLU A 139 -3.57 13.80 -0.92
CA GLU A 139 -4.66 13.22 -0.13
C GLU A 139 -5.99 13.20 -0.90
N HIS A 140 -6.31 14.31 -1.58
CA HIS A 140 -7.53 14.39 -2.38
C HIS A 140 -7.53 13.39 -3.57
N LEU A 141 -6.37 13.21 -4.20
CA LEU A 141 -6.15 12.24 -5.28
C LEU A 141 -6.36 10.81 -4.82
N GLU A 142 -5.75 10.44 -3.71
CA GLU A 142 -5.89 9.11 -3.12
C GLU A 142 -7.34 8.82 -2.74
N GLN A 143 -8.05 9.80 -2.17
CA GLN A 143 -9.45 9.66 -1.82
C GLN A 143 -10.36 9.47 -3.04
N GLU A 144 -10.14 10.20 -4.14
CA GLU A 144 -10.93 10.04 -5.36
C GLU A 144 -10.66 8.69 -6.05
N LEU A 145 -9.41 8.22 -6.04
CA LEU A 145 -9.06 6.89 -6.53
C LEU A 145 -9.72 5.79 -5.69
N GLU A 146 -9.74 5.94 -4.37
CA GLU A 146 -10.43 5.03 -3.46
C GLU A 146 -11.94 5.02 -3.72
N ASN A 147 -12.56 6.19 -3.86
CA ASN A 147 -13.99 6.33 -4.15
C ASN A 147 -14.36 5.65 -5.47
N ALA A 148 -13.55 5.84 -6.51
CA ALA A 148 -13.77 5.23 -7.83
C ALA A 148 -13.61 3.70 -7.80
N ALA A 149 -12.57 3.22 -7.11
CA ALA A 149 -12.34 1.79 -6.94
C ALA A 149 -13.46 1.12 -6.12
N ALA A 150 -13.96 1.78 -5.08
CA ALA A 150 -15.03 1.27 -4.23
C ALA A 150 -16.40 1.24 -4.95
N ALA A 151 -16.64 2.19 -5.87
CA ALA A 151 -17.91 2.28 -6.59
C ALA A 151 -18.13 1.11 -7.57
N ASP A 152 -17.10 0.76 -8.35
CA ASP A 152 -17.12 -0.40 -9.24
C ASP A 152 -15.69 -0.92 -9.48
N PRO A 153 -15.22 -1.87 -8.64
CA PRO A 153 -13.87 -2.41 -8.76
C PRO A 153 -13.63 -3.11 -10.10
N LYS A 154 -14.66 -3.70 -10.72
CA LYS A 154 -14.53 -4.42 -12.00
C LYS A 154 -14.31 -3.45 -13.15
N SER A 155 -15.15 -2.42 -13.23
CA SER A 155 -14.99 -1.35 -14.22
C SER A 155 -13.69 -0.58 -14.01
N PHE A 156 -13.31 -0.33 -12.76
CA PHE A 156 -12.05 0.33 -12.42
C PHE A 156 -10.81 -0.43 -12.94
N LEU A 157 -10.79 -1.76 -12.89
CA LEU A 157 -9.69 -2.53 -13.46
C LEU A 157 -9.80 -2.70 -14.99
N ALA A 158 -11.01 -2.80 -15.52
CA ALA A 158 -11.24 -3.02 -16.95
C ALA A 158 -10.98 -1.76 -17.80
N THR A 159 -11.13 -0.57 -17.22
CA THR A 159 -10.90 0.68 -17.94
C THR A 159 -9.41 0.86 -18.24
N PRO A 160 -9.02 1.23 -19.47
CA PRO A 160 -7.64 1.57 -19.80
C PRO A 160 -7.10 2.69 -18.91
N VAL A 161 -5.82 2.61 -18.54
CA VAL A 161 -5.18 3.55 -17.61
C VAL A 161 -5.24 4.98 -18.15
N GLU A 162 -5.01 5.17 -19.44
CA GLU A 162 -5.01 6.48 -20.11
C GLU A 162 -6.39 7.15 -20.08
N THR A 163 -7.45 6.35 -20.22
CA THR A 163 -8.84 6.83 -20.11
C THR A 163 -9.15 7.28 -18.70
N GLN A 164 -8.67 6.54 -17.69
CA GLN A 164 -8.85 6.92 -16.28
C GLN A 164 -8.09 8.19 -15.95
N VAL A 165 -6.83 8.30 -16.36
CA VAL A 165 -6.02 9.53 -16.18
C VAL A 165 -6.73 10.73 -16.79
N THR A 166 -7.20 10.61 -18.03
CA THR A 166 -7.94 11.70 -18.71
C THR A 166 -9.20 12.09 -17.95
N HIS A 167 -9.97 11.10 -17.49
CA HIS A 167 -11.18 11.33 -16.71
C HIS A 167 -10.89 12.04 -15.39
N PHE A 168 -9.89 11.56 -14.63
CA PHE A 168 -9.49 12.18 -13.36
C PHE A 168 -8.98 13.60 -13.58
N LEU A 169 -8.10 13.84 -14.55
CA LEU A 169 -7.63 15.20 -14.86
C LEU A 169 -8.80 16.14 -15.17
N SER A 170 -9.76 15.73 -15.99
CA SER A 170 -10.93 16.57 -16.30
C SER A 170 -11.75 16.93 -15.06
N ARG A 171 -11.80 16.02 -14.08
CA ARG A 171 -12.49 16.19 -12.81
C ARG A 171 -11.72 17.10 -11.86
N PHE A 172 -10.40 16.95 -11.75
CA PHE A 172 -9.54 17.85 -10.97
C PHE A 172 -9.61 19.29 -11.48
N HIS A 173 -9.56 19.48 -12.80
CA HIS A 173 -9.67 20.81 -13.42
C HIS A 173 -11.05 21.48 -13.20
N SER A 174 -12.11 20.70 -13.01
CA SER A 174 -13.46 21.21 -12.75
C SER A 174 -13.76 21.38 -11.25
N ALA A 175 -13.12 20.60 -10.39
CA ALA A 175 -13.35 20.58 -8.94
C ALA A 175 -12.31 21.36 -8.11
N ALA A 176 -11.25 21.88 -8.72
CA ALA A 176 -10.18 22.59 -8.02
C ALA A 176 -10.77 23.70 -7.10
N PRO A 177 -10.47 23.68 -5.79
CA PRO A 177 -10.91 24.71 -4.86
C PRO A 177 -10.48 26.10 -5.36
N SER A 178 -11.28 27.13 -5.11
CA SER A 178 -11.07 28.49 -5.62
C SER A 178 -9.71 29.10 -5.29
N LYS A 179 -8.97 28.55 -4.32
CA LYS A 179 -7.60 28.92 -3.97
C LYS A 179 -6.52 28.36 -4.92
N LEU A 180 -6.83 27.39 -5.77
CA LEU A 180 -5.95 26.80 -6.79
C LEU A 180 -6.24 27.32 -8.22
N LYS A 181 -7.11 28.33 -8.36
CA LYS A 181 -7.28 29.03 -9.65
C LYS A 181 -6.21 30.13 -9.74
N PRO A 182 -5.13 29.88 -10.49
CA PRO A 182 -5.22 30.20 -11.90
C PRO A 182 -4.47 29.20 -12.79
N LEU A 183 -5.05 28.02 -13.05
CA LEU A 183 -4.69 27.25 -14.25
C LEU A 183 -5.44 27.85 -15.44
N ALA A 184 -4.90 28.96 -15.95
CA ALA A 184 -5.41 29.63 -17.14
C ALA A 184 -5.34 28.67 -18.35
N ARG A 185 -6.45 28.55 -19.08
CA ARG A 185 -6.48 27.95 -20.42
C ARG A 185 -5.34 28.53 -21.26
N PRO A 186 -4.57 27.74 -22.01
CA PRO A 186 -3.80 28.30 -23.11
C PRO A 186 -4.79 28.91 -24.11
N GLN A 187 -4.68 30.23 -24.30
CA GLN A 187 -5.35 30.89 -25.42
C GLN A 187 -4.83 30.27 -26.71
N ARG A 188 -5.78 29.83 -27.53
CA ARG A 188 -5.58 29.31 -28.87
C ARG A 188 -4.86 30.37 -29.72
N ALA A 189 -3.56 30.19 -29.95
CA ALA A 189 -2.84 31.02 -30.91
C ALA A 189 -3.26 30.61 -32.33
N GLU A 190 -4.17 31.37 -32.91
CA GLU A 190 -4.41 31.42 -34.35
C GLU A 190 -3.08 31.68 -35.06
N ARG A 191 -2.51 30.67 -35.73
CA ARG A 191 -1.47 30.90 -36.73
C ARG A 191 -2.13 31.30 -38.03
N ALA A 192 -2.04 32.59 -38.32
CA ALA A 192 -2.24 33.18 -39.63
C ALA A 192 -1.38 32.47 -40.69
N ALA A 193 -1.99 32.16 -41.83
CA ALA A 193 -1.32 31.75 -43.05
C ALA A 193 -0.66 32.96 -43.73
N PRO A 194 0.56 32.86 -44.27
CA PRO A 194 1.05 33.82 -45.24
C PRO A 194 0.65 33.38 -46.67
N ALA A 195 0.18 34.36 -47.44
CA ALA A 195 0.02 34.31 -48.88
C ALA A 195 1.37 34.48 -49.60
#